data_AF-A0A7X3QGW8-F1
#
_entry.id   AF-A0A7X3QGW8-F1
#
_cell.length_a   1.000
_cell.length_b   1.000
_cell.length_c   1.000
_cell.angle_alpha   90.00
_cell.angle_beta   90.00
_cell.angle_gamma   90.00
#
_symmetry.space_group_name_H-M   'P 1'
#
loop_
_entity.id
_entity.type
_entity.pdbx_description
1 polymer ?
#
loop_
_entity_poly.entity_id
_entity_poly.type
_entity_poly.pdbx_seq_one_letter_code
_entity_poly.pdbx_strand_id
1 'polypeptide(L)'
;MRVTLELDDQLLADAREYARRTGQQLTVVVEEGLRSVLAAGEPEAGYRLPDLSVGETARDDPLEADSPDEIRDIAHGAPDAPTWLERWRRLPPMDPDALRGDIDSVVDQSL
;
A
#
# COMPACT_ATOMS: atom_id res chain seq x y z
N MET A 1 0.26 -38.85 -7.02
CA MET A 1 -1.18 -38.57 -7.11
C MET A 1 -1.41 -37.70 -8.34
N ARG A 2 -2.53 -37.84 -9.07
CA ARG A 2 -2.86 -36.95 -10.19
C ARG A 2 -3.89 -35.93 -9.73
N VAL A 3 -3.60 -34.66 -9.94
CA VAL A 3 -4.51 -33.54 -9.68
C VAL A 3 -4.69 -32.79 -10.99
N THR A 4 -5.92 -32.35 -11.25
CA THR A 4 -6.25 -31.45 -12.36
C THR A 4 -6.60 -30.11 -11.75
N LEU A 5 -5.99 -29.04 -12.24
CA LEU A 5 -6.20 -27.67 -11.79
C LEU A 5 -6.74 -26.86 -12.97
N GLU A 6 -7.74 -26.03 -12.73
CA GLU A 6 -8.13 -24.99 -13.68
C GLU A 6 -7.31 -23.74 -13.38
N LEU A 7 -6.62 -23.23 -14.40
CA LEU A 7 -5.75 -22.07 -14.32
C LEU A 7 -6.16 -21.11 -15.43
N ASP A 8 -6.04 -19.81 -15.17
CA ASP A 8 -6.13 -18.81 -16.22
C ASP A 8 -5.02 -19.02 -17.27
N ASP A 9 -5.34 -18.75 -18.54
CA ASP A 9 -4.43 -18.98 -19.67
C ASP A 9 -3.14 -18.14 -19.55
N GLN A 10 -3.25 -16.91 -19.06
CA GLN A 10 -2.10 -16.03 -18.87
C GLN A 10 -1.20 -16.58 -17.75
N LEU A 11 -1.79 -17.00 -16.63
CA LEU A 11 -1.04 -17.59 -15.53
C LEU A 11 -0.31 -18.88 -15.94
N LEU A 12 -0.96 -19.71 -16.77
CA LEU A 12 -0.33 -20.92 -17.30
C LEU A 12 0.83 -20.58 -18.26
N ALA A 13 0.70 -19.53 -19.08
CA ALA A 13 1.76 -19.06 -19.95
C ALA A 13 2.96 -18.54 -19.15
N ASP A 14 2.71 -17.72 -18.13
CA ASP A 14 3.76 -17.15 -17.27
C ASP A 14 4.50 -18.25 -16.48
N ALA A 15 3.76 -19.22 -15.93
CA ALA A 15 4.36 -20.35 -15.22
C ALA A 15 5.23 -21.22 -16.14
N ARG A 16 4.84 -21.41 -17.41
CA ARG A 16 5.64 -22.13 -18.41
C ARG A 16 6.90 -21.36 -18.79
N GLU A 17 6.78 -20.05 -18.98
CA GLU A 17 7.92 -19.19 -19.27
C GLU A 17 8.93 -19.22 -18.13
N TYR A 18 8.45 -19.08 -16.90
CA TYR A 18 9.27 -19.18 -15.70
C TYR A 18 10.00 -20.53 -15.63
N ALA A 19 9.28 -21.64 -15.80
CA ALA A 19 9.85 -22.99 -15.79
C ALA A 19 10.95 -23.16 -16.86
N ARG A 20 10.70 -22.65 -18.07
CA ARG A 20 11.69 -22.68 -19.17
C ARG A 20 12.94 -21.88 -18.81
N ARG A 21 12.76 -20.67 -18.27
CA ARG A 21 13.86 -19.78 -17.90
C ARG A 21 14.72 -20.37 -16.78
N THR A 22 14.13 -21.06 -15.83
CA THR A 22 14.85 -21.68 -14.71
C THR A 22 15.34 -23.11 -15.00
N GLY A 23 14.99 -23.67 -16.17
CA GLY A 23 15.30 -25.06 -16.53
C GLY A 23 14.57 -26.09 -15.67
N GLN A 24 13.46 -25.70 -15.04
CA GLN A 24 12.64 -26.55 -14.18
C GLN A 24 11.44 -27.12 -14.93
N GLN A 25 10.87 -28.20 -14.38
CA GLN A 25 9.59 -28.72 -14.87
C GLN A 25 8.45 -27.89 -14.30
N LEU A 26 7.39 -27.66 -15.09
CA LEU A 26 6.21 -26.90 -14.66
C LEU A 26 5.59 -27.45 -13.37
N THR A 27 5.55 -28.78 -13.20
CA THR A 27 5.04 -29.41 -11.97
C THR A 27 5.83 -28.99 -10.73
N VAL A 28 7.16 -28.89 -10.84
CA VAL A 28 8.02 -28.46 -9.72
C VAL A 28 7.74 -27.00 -9.37
N VAL A 29 7.57 -26.15 -10.38
CA VAL A 29 7.21 -24.73 -10.17
C VAL A 29 5.87 -24.60 -9.43
N VAL A 30 4.87 -25.37 -9.85
CA VAL A 30 3.54 -25.38 -9.21
C VAL A 30 3.61 -25.91 -7.78
N GLU A 31 4.36 -26.98 -7.53
CA GLU A 31 4.52 -27.56 -6.20
C GLU A 31 5.25 -26.62 -5.24
N GLU A 32 6.32 -25.97 -5.69
CA GLU A 32 7.08 -24.99 -4.91
C GLU A 32 6.24 -23.75 -4.60
N GLY A 33 5.47 -23.26 -5.57
CA GLY A 33 4.54 -22.15 -5.35
C GLY A 33 3.49 -22.49 -4.29
N LEU A 34 2.86 -23.67 -4.39
CA LEU A 34 1.89 -24.13 -3.41
C LEU A 34 2.51 -24.31 -2.02
N ARG A 35 3.71 -24.90 -1.95
CA ARG A 35 4.46 -25.06 -0.70
C ARG A 35 4.79 -23.71 -0.07
N SER A 36 5.18 -22.72 -0.88
CA SER A 36 5.50 -21.37 -0.40
C SER A 36 4.29 -20.69 0.21
N VAL A 37 3.12 -20.77 -0.45
CA VAL A 37 1.86 -20.20 0.07
C VAL A 37 1.42 -20.89 1.37
N LEU A 38 1.55 -22.22 1.43
CA LEU A 38 1.21 -22.97 2.65
C LEU A 38 2.21 -22.75 3.79
N ALA A 39 3.49 -22.52 3.46
CA ALA A 39 4.53 -22.22 4.43
C ALA A 39 4.43 -20.78 4.96
N ALA A 40 3.92 -19.85 4.15
CA ALA A 40 3.51 -18.51 4.57
C ALA A 40 2.23 -18.53 5.43
N GLY A 41 1.93 -19.66 6.06
CA GLY A 41 0.73 -19.91 6.85
C GLY A 41 0.49 -18.80 7.87
N GLU A 42 -0.74 -18.27 7.79
CA GLU A 42 -1.29 -17.13 8.52
C GLU A 42 -0.71 -15.77 8.12
N PRO A 43 -1.57 -14.74 7.89
CA PRO A 43 -1.07 -13.39 7.70
C PRO A 43 -0.14 -13.06 8.86
N GLU A 44 1.06 -12.57 8.55
CA GLU A 44 1.96 -11.99 9.55
C GLU A 44 1.10 -11.19 10.50
N ALA A 45 1.09 -11.59 11.78
CA ALA A 45 0.25 -10.99 12.79
C ALA A 45 0.34 -9.47 12.62
N GLY A 46 -0.75 -8.86 12.15
CA GLY A 46 -0.75 -7.47 11.74
C GLY A 46 -0.08 -6.65 12.84
N TYR A 47 0.73 -5.65 12.44
CA TYR A 47 1.50 -4.83 13.36
C TYR A 47 0.64 -4.46 14.58
N ARG A 48 0.98 -5.04 15.73
CA ARG A 48 0.30 -4.74 16.99
C ARG A 48 0.81 -3.37 17.42
N LEU A 49 -0.02 -2.35 17.29
CA LEU A 49 0.33 -1.01 17.76
C LEU A 49 0.75 -1.13 19.23
N PRO A 50 1.98 -0.72 19.58
CA PRO A 50 2.35 -0.59 20.99
C PRO A 50 1.41 0.44 21.62
N ASP A 51 1.04 0.21 22.87
CA ASP A 51 0.24 1.17 23.63
C ASP A 51 1.08 2.44 23.82
N LEU A 52 0.78 3.46 23.01
CA LEU A 52 1.36 4.79 23.06
C LEU A 52 0.35 5.80 23.61
N SER A 53 -0.66 5.33 24.35
CA SER A 53 -1.62 6.22 25.00
C SER A 53 -0.89 7.16 25.97
N VAL A 54 -1.12 8.46 25.82
CA VAL A 54 -0.62 9.50 26.73
C VAL A 54 -1.82 10.24 27.31
N GLY A 55 -2.08 10.06 28.61
CA GLY A 55 -3.20 10.69 29.31
C GLY A 55 -4.02 9.71 30.16
N GLU A 56 -4.86 10.25 31.04
CA GLU A 56 -5.83 9.45 31.82
C GLU A 56 -7.10 9.24 30.97
N THR A 57 -7.52 8.00 30.78
CA THR A 57 -8.76 7.63 30.04
C THR A 57 -10.06 8.07 30.73
N ALA A 58 -9.96 8.71 31.90
CA ALA A 58 -11.10 9.06 32.76
C ALA A 58 -11.61 10.49 32.58
N ARG A 59 -11.14 11.23 31.56
CA ARG A 59 -11.70 12.52 31.18
C ARG A 59 -12.55 12.37 29.93
N ASP A 60 -13.65 13.13 29.86
CA ASP A 60 -14.41 13.33 28.63
C ASP A 60 -13.44 13.69 27.50
N ASP A 61 -13.55 13.01 26.37
CA ASP A 61 -12.68 13.24 25.23
C ASP A 61 -12.88 14.70 24.76
N PRO A 62 -11.85 15.56 24.86
CA PRO A 62 -11.99 16.97 24.50
C PRO A 62 -12.38 17.17 23.02
N LEU A 63 -12.20 16.15 22.18
CA LEU A 63 -12.53 16.16 20.75
C LEU A 63 -13.95 15.66 20.46
N GLU A 64 -14.70 15.14 21.44
CA GLU A 64 -16.09 14.71 21.21
C GLU A 64 -17.03 15.87 20.84
N ALA A 65 -16.67 17.10 21.24
CA ALA A 65 -17.42 18.30 20.91
C ALA A 65 -17.04 18.91 19.54
N ASP A 66 -15.91 18.48 18.96
CA ASP A 66 -15.38 19.05 17.73
C ASP A 66 -15.90 18.30 16.50
N SER A 67 -16.14 19.04 15.42
CA SER A 67 -16.45 18.43 14.13
C SER A 67 -15.21 17.74 13.53
N PRO A 68 -15.39 16.74 12.65
CA PRO A 68 -14.28 16.06 11.98
C PRO A 68 -13.31 17.00 11.24
N ASP A 69 -13.80 18.15 10.75
CA ASP A 69 -12.97 19.16 10.11
C ASP A 69 -12.11 19.92 11.12
N GLU A 70 -12.64 20.27 12.30
CA GLU A 70 -11.91 20.93 13.38
C GLU A 70 -10.81 20.01 13.96
N ILE A 71 -11.14 18.73 14.15
CA ILE A 71 -10.17 17.71 14.60
C ILE A 71 -9.03 17.58 13.59
N ARG A 72 -9.34 17.57 12.29
CA ARG A 72 -8.34 17.51 11.22
C ARG A 72 -7.42 18.74 11.24
N ASP A 73 -7.99 19.91 11.43
CA ASP A 73 -7.23 21.17 11.44
C ASP A 73 -6.28 21.24 12.65
N ILE A 74 -6.72 20.78 13.82
CA ILE A 74 -5.89 20.64 15.03
C ILE A 74 -4.76 19.64 14.80
N ALA A 75 -5.07 18.44 14.27
CA ALA A 75 -4.10 17.36 14.09
C ALA A 75 -3.00 17.69 13.08
N HIS A 76 -3.35 18.42 12.01
CA HIS A 76 -2.41 18.75 10.93
C HIS A 76 -1.79 20.15 11.06
N GLY A 77 -2.19 20.94 12.06
CA GLY A 77 -1.81 22.36 12.15
C GLY A 77 -2.12 23.10 10.86
N ALA A 78 -3.20 22.70 10.17
CA ALA A 78 -3.43 23.09 8.79
C ALA A 78 -3.74 24.59 8.74
N PRO A 79 -3.08 25.35 7.85
CA PRO A 79 -3.46 26.73 7.63
C PRO A 79 -4.88 26.77 7.08
N ASP A 80 -5.66 27.76 7.52
CA ASP A 80 -7.01 28.01 7.05
C ASP A 80 -7.04 28.16 5.51
N ALA A 81 -8.18 27.84 4.89
CA ALA A 81 -8.33 27.79 3.43
C ALA A 81 -7.75 29.01 2.67
N PRO A 82 -7.92 30.28 3.13
CA PRO A 82 -7.32 31.41 2.43
C PRO A 82 -5.78 31.48 2.57
N THR A 83 -5.23 31.07 3.71
CA THR A 83 -3.77 30.95 3.88
C THR A 83 -3.20 29.86 2.96
N TRP A 84 -3.93 28.76 2.79
CA TRP A 84 -3.56 27.69 1.85
C TRP A 84 -3.56 28.19 0.39
N LEU A 85 -4.60 28.93 0.00
CA LEU A 85 -4.70 29.52 -1.34
C LEU A 85 -3.58 30.53 -1.63
N GLU A 86 -3.23 31.37 -0.65
CA GLU A 86 -2.14 32.33 -0.80
C GLU A 86 -0.78 31.64 -0.94
N ARG A 87 -0.57 30.55 -0.19
CA ARG A 87 0.63 29.73 -0.36
C ARG A 87 0.69 29.08 -1.73
N TRP A 88 -0.43 28.57 -2.24
CA TRP A 88 -0.50 27.93 -3.56
C TRP A 88 -0.19 28.92 -4.70
N ARG A 89 -0.67 30.17 -4.59
CA ARG A 89 -0.35 31.25 -5.55
C ARG A 89 1.12 31.65 -5.59
N ARG A 90 1.87 31.41 -4.50
CA ARG A 90 3.30 31.74 -4.39
C ARG A 90 4.21 30.60 -4.83
N LEU A 91 3.66 29.44 -5.19
CA LEU A 91 4.47 28.36 -5.71
C LEU A 91 5.08 28.77 -7.06
N PRO A 92 6.34 28.39 -7.32
CA PRO A 92 6.93 28.60 -8.63
C PRO A 92 6.10 27.87 -9.70
N PRO A 93 6.05 28.39 -10.94
CA PRO A 93 5.37 27.70 -12.03
C PRO A 93 5.99 26.31 -12.16
N MET A 94 5.15 25.29 -11.96
CA MET A 94 5.56 23.90 -12.07
C MET A 94 5.31 23.45 -13.50
N ASP A 95 6.32 22.84 -14.11
CA ASP A 95 6.16 22.20 -15.42
C ASP A 95 5.33 20.91 -15.24
N PRO A 96 4.11 20.84 -15.80
CA PRO A 96 3.23 19.69 -15.61
C PRO A 96 3.80 18.40 -16.19
N ASP A 97 4.64 18.50 -17.23
CA ASP A 97 5.24 17.31 -17.87
C ASP A 97 6.39 16.75 -17.02
N ALA A 98 7.15 17.62 -16.35
CA ALA A 98 8.17 17.21 -15.40
C ALA A 98 7.55 16.50 -14.18
N LEU A 99 6.46 17.05 -13.62
CA LEU A 99 5.76 16.44 -12.50
C LEU A 99 5.21 15.05 -12.86
N ARG A 100 4.70 14.89 -14.08
CA ARG A 100 4.18 13.60 -14.55
C ARG A 100 5.28 12.55 -14.63
N GLY A 101 6.46 12.90 -15.16
CA GLY A 101 7.60 12.01 -15.22
C GLY A 101 8.10 11.57 -13.83
N ASP A 102 8.10 12.47 -12.85
CA ASP A 102 8.46 12.16 -11.46
C ASP A 102 7.45 11.19 -10.81
N ILE A 103 6.15 11.39 -11.04
CA ILE A 103 5.10 10.50 -10.52
C ILE A 103 5.20 9.12 -11.17
N ASP A 104 5.32 9.06 -12.50
CA ASP A 104 5.45 7.79 -13.22
C ASP A 104 6.71 7.03 -12.76
N SER A 105 7.83 7.74 -12.50
CA SER A 105 9.04 7.13 -11.94
C SER A 105 8.86 6.56 -10.54
N VAL A 106 7.98 7.14 -9.70
CA VAL A 106 7.72 6.62 -8.34
C VAL A 106 6.78 5.41 -8.39
N VAL A 107 5.79 5.45 -9.30
CA VAL A 107 4.86 4.33 -9.51
C VAL A 107 5.58 3.12 -10.08
N ASP A 108 6.49 3.31 -11.04
CA ASP A 108 7.29 2.23 -11.65
C ASP A 108 8.32 1.62 -10.68
N GLN A 109 8.76 2.34 -9.64
CA GLN A 109 9.62 1.80 -8.58
C GLN A 109 8.88 0.91 -7.57
N SER A 110 7.55 0.90 -7.62
CA SER A 110 6.68 0.18 -6.68
C SER A 110 6.07 -1.10 -7.28
N LEU A 111 6.42 -1.44 -8.53
CA LEU A 111 6.00 -2.64 -9.27
C LEU A 111 7.20 -3.57 -9.52
#